data_AF-A0A3R9QU45-F1
#
_entry.id   AF-A0A3R9QU45-F1
#
_cell.length_a   1.000
_cell.length_b   1.000
_cell.length_c   1.000
_cell.angle_alpha   90.00
_cell.angle_beta   90.00
_cell.angle_gamma   90.00
#
_symmetry.space_group_name_H-M   'P 1'
#
loop_
_entity.id
_entity.type
_entity.pdbx_description
1 polymer ?
#
loop_
_entity_poly.entity_id
_entity_poly.type
_entity_poly.pdbx_seq_one_letter_code
_entity_poly.pdbx_strand_id
1 'polypeptide(L)'
;MGLPIPGGEFREFRTPATTWLILINTIVYLLTSYENFFISISDRWVGAGAFIPAMITRPDQAYRLITSMFLHANLVHIFFNMLFLYNFGKPVEAAMGSSRYLILYFLSGFLSEVFHTAFVPIEGAFSALIPALGASGAISGILGAYLLMFPGTRLRMCFLYFFFPLCFTMRSAAYLIFWFALQIFQGYMGESAGVAVFAHAGGFIGGVALLPLFVSEGRLQLLRAYSSMSSFFYRVFFFKPGLSAPSKIVIALLIGIVAAGAVYSAVYAGKTGEISKILNFSVESEGLNESESINIQLQGNRIRIAPIASDSVRVVVNRLRAAGLIYSWENRGKTAIIDRQTTGTVNNIPVRIYIRASLSFDENGIIESGGGYISTEVLRCD
;
A
#
# COMPACT_ATOMS: atom_id res chain seq x y z
N MET A 1 -15.77 -12.64 5.47
CA MET A 1 -14.50 -12.72 4.74
C MET A 1 -14.19 -14.20 4.61
N GLY A 2 -14.34 -14.77 3.41
CA GLY A 2 -14.43 -16.22 3.21
C GLY A 2 -13.14 -16.92 2.84
N LEU A 3 -13.01 -18.15 3.35
CA LEU A 3 -11.88 -19.06 3.19
C LEU A 3 -12.02 -19.89 1.89
N PRO A 4 -11.24 -19.61 0.84
CA PRO A 4 -11.24 -20.45 -0.36
C PRO A 4 -10.45 -21.73 -0.12
N ILE A 5 -11.14 -22.85 0.14
CA ILE A 5 -10.51 -24.18 0.19
C ILE A 5 -10.69 -24.87 -1.18
N PRO A 6 -9.61 -25.16 -1.94
CA PRO A 6 -9.70 -25.93 -3.17
C PRO A 6 -10.06 -27.40 -2.87
N GLY A 7 -11.07 -27.94 -3.54
CA GLY A 7 -11.44 -29.36 -3.42
C GLY A 7 -10.65 -30.25 -4.37
N GLY A 8 -9.73 -31.07 -3.83
CA GLY A 8 -9.05 -32.16 -4.53
C GLY A 8 -7.80 -32.64 -3.79
N GLU A 9 -7.56 -33.95 -3.73
CA GLU A 9 -6.32 -34.55 -3.22
C GLU A 9 -5.15 -34.20 -4.16
N PHE A 10 -4.45 -33.10 -3.86
CA PHE A 10 -3.18 -32.81 -4.49
C PHE A 10 -2.07 -33.54 -3.73
N ARG A 11 -1.22 -34.30 -4.43
CA ARG A 11 0.15 -34.58 -3.94
C ARG A 11 0.70 -33.25 -3.44
N GLU A 12 1.11 -33.15 -2.17
CA GLU A 12 1.68 -31.93 -1.62
C GLU A 12 2.96 -31.58 -2.40
N PHE A 13 2.80 -30.75 -3.44
CA PHE A 13 3.93 -30.14 -4.10
C PHE A 13 4.62 -29.25 -3.07
N ARG A 14 5.94 -29.43 -2.91
CA ARG A 14 6.73 -28.56 -2.04
C ARG A 14 6.59 -27.13 -2.56
N THR A 15 6.01 -26.27 -1.71
CA THR A 15 5.76 -24.85 -1.98
C THR A 15 6.57 -24.00 -0.98
N PRO A 16 7.92 -24.12 -1.00
CA PRO A 16 8.77 -23.49 -0.02
C PRO A 16 8.71 -21.97 -0.08
N ALA A 17 8.56 -21.35 -1.26
CA ALA A 17 8.53 -19.89 -1.37
C ALA A 17 7.29 -19.31 -0.69
N THR A 18 6.11 -19.87 -0.94
CA THR A 18 4.87 -19.46 -0.26
C THR A 18 5.02 -19.62 1.25
N THR A 19 5.57 -20.74 1.69
CA THR A 19 5.77 -21.04 3.13
C THR A 19 6.74 -20.06 3.78
N TRP A 20 7.88 -19.77 3.14
CA TRP A 20 8.86 -18.81 3.63
C TRP A 20 8.32 -17.39 3.65
N LEU A 21 7.59 -16.96 2.62
CA LEU A 21 6.94 -15.65 2.63
C LEU A 21 5.97 -15.53 3.79
N ILE A 22 5.15 -16.55 4.05
CA ILE A 22 4.23 -16.54 5.20
C ILE A 22 4.99 -16.43 6.52
N LEU A 23 6.04 -17.23 6.69
CA LEU A 23 6.85 -17.23 7.91
C LEU A 23 7.54 -15.88 8.13
N ILE A 24 8.18 -15.31 7.11
CA ILE A 24 8.86 -14.01 7.18
C ILE A 24 7.87 -12.91 7.53
N ASN A 25 6.72 -12.85 6.85
CA ASN A 25 5.69 -11.85 7.15
C ASN A 25 5.16 -11.97 8.58
N THR A 26 5.00 -13.19 9.07
CA THR A 26 4.57 -13.45 10.45
C THR A 26 5.62 -12.96 11.46
N ILE A 27 6.90 -13.28 11.24
CA ILE A 27 8.00 -12.82 12.10
C ILE A 27 8.08 -11.29 12.09
N VAL A 28 8.06 -10.66 10.91
CA VAL A 28 8.09 -9.19 10.78
C VAL A 28 6.92 -8.56 11.52
N TYR A 29 5.70 -9.09 11.36
CA TYR A 29 4.55 -8.57 12.08
C TYR A 29 4.72 -8.65 13.60
N LEU A 30 5.18 -9.78 14.14
CA LEU A 30 5.45 -9.91 15.58
C LEU A 30 6.48 -8.88 16.06
N LEU A 31 7.57 -8.70 15.32
CA LEU A 31 8.62 -7.73 15.65
C LEU A 31 8.17 -6.27 15.55
N THR A 32 7.24 -5.96 14.65
CA THR A 32 6.79 -4.59 14.42
C THR A 32 5.56 -4.18 15.21
N SER A 33 4.91 -5.13 15.89
CA SER A 33 3.67 -4.90 16.66
C SER A 33 3.78 -5.23 18.15
N TYR A 34 4.93 -5.70 18.64
CA TYR A 34 5.10 -6.10 20.04
C TYR A 34 4.82 -4.96 21.04
N GLU A 35 5.19 -3.72 20.71
CA GLU A 35 4.92 -2.52 21.52
C GLU A 35 3.43 -2.28 21.74
N ASN A 36 2.60 -2.74 20.80
CA ASN A 36 1.14 -2.60 20.82
C ASN A 36 0.45 -3.94 21.09
N PHE A 37 1.07 -4.84 21.86
CA PHE A 37 0.52 -6.14 22.23
C PHE A 37 0.06 -7.00 21.04
N PHE A 38 0.75 -6.89 19.89
CA PHE A 38 0.45 -7.60 18.64
C PHE A 38 -0.92 -7.28 18.03
N ILE A 39 -1.54 -6.15 18.41
CA ILE A 39 -2.83 -5.71 17.85
C ILE A 39 -2.59 -4.92 16.55
N SER A 40 -1.64 -4.00 16.58
CA SER A 40 -1.30 -3.11 15.47
C SER A 40 0.20 -2.83 15.39
N ILE A 41 0.68 -2.52 14.19
CA ILE A 41 2.05 -2.03 14.00
C ILE A 41 2.29 -0.72 14.77
N SER A 42 3.50 -0.48 15.27
CA SER A 42 3.84 0.81 15.87
C SER A 42 4.19 1.88 14.83
N ASP A 43 3.92 3.15 15.15
CA ASP A 43 4.17 4.30 14.27
C ASP A 43 5.62 4.33 13.76
N ARG A 44 6.57 3.95 14.64
CA ARG A 44 7.99 3.83 14.32
C ARG A 44 8.22 2.97 13.09
N TRP A 45 7.62 1.78 13.02
CA TRP A 45 7.83 0.84 11.91
C TRP A 45 7.09 1.26 10.64
N VAL A 46 5.94 1.94 10.79
CA VAL A 46 5.24 2.56 9.66
C VAL A 46 6.13 3.62 9.03
N GLY A 47 6.63 4.58 9.82
CA GLY A 47 7.52 5.62 9.33
C GLY A 47 8.84 5.08 8.80
N ALA A 48 9.37 4.00 9.38
CA ALA A 48 10.63 3.41 8.93
C ALA A 48 10.52 2.65 7.61
N GLY A 49 9.44 1.90 7.35
CA GLY A 49 9.44 0.92 6.26
C GLY A 49 8.23 0.92 5.33
N ALA A 50 7.17 1.69 5.62
CA ALA A 50 6.02 1.76 4.72
C ALA A 50 6.36 2.54 3.44
N PHE A 51 5.69 2.20 2.35
CA PHE A 51 5.81 2.88 1.08
C PHE A 51 5.05 4.22 1.13
N ILE A 52 5.72 5.31 0.76
CA ILE A 52 5.11 6.64 0.70
C ILE A 52 5.29 7.13 -0.74
N PRO A 53 4.21 7.29 -1.53
CA PRO A 53 4.32 7.63 -2.96
C PRO A 53 5.20 8.85 -3.23
N ALA A 54 5.11 9.88 -2.39
CA ALA A 54 5.90 11.09 -2.55
C ALA A 54 7.42 10.88 -2.36
N MET A 55 7.85 9.77 -1.76
CA MET A 55 9.26 9.42 -1.57
C MET A 55 9.83 8.55 -2.71
N ILE A 56 9.03 8.16 -3.71
CA ILE A 56 9.47 7.23 -4.77
C ILE A 56 10.67 7.75 -5.58
N THR A 57 10.82 9.07 -5.69
CA THR A 57 11.91 9.72 -6.43
C THR A 57 13.20 9.82 -5.63
N ARG A 58 13.21 9.45 -4.34
CA ARG A 58 14.38 9.50 -3.46
C ARG A 58 15.12 8.17 -3.45
N PRO A 59 16.36 8.09 -4.02
CA PRO A 59 17.11 6.84 -4.06
C PRO A 59 17.43 6.28 -2.67
N ASP A 60 17.64 7.16 -1.68
CA ASP A 60 17.90 6.77 -0.29
C ASP A 60 16.67 6.16 0.41
N GLN A 61 15.48 6.29 -0.18
CA GLN A 61 14.22 5.71 0.32
C GLN A 61 13.74 4.52 -0.53
N ALA A 62 14.49 4.09 -1.54
CA ALA A 62 14.09 3.02 -2.46
C ALA A 62 13.87 1.67 -1.78
N TYR A 63 14.49 1.43 -0.61
CA TYR A 63 14.27 0.22 0.19
C TYR A 63 12.79 0.03 0.59
N ARG A 64 12.02 1.12 0.67
CA ARG A 64 10.59 1.10 1.00
C ARG A 64 9.75 0.30 0.02
N LEU A 65 10.19 0.19 -1.23
CA LEU A 65 9.53 -0.62 -2.26
C LEU A 65 9.48 -2.11 -1.88
N ILE A 66 10.45 -2.56 -1.08
CA ILE A 66 10.55 -3.95 -0.63
C ILE A 66 10.05 -4.07 0.81
N THR A 67 10.43 -3.17 1.71
CA THR A 67 10.06 -3.30 3.13
C THR A 67 8.56 -3.17 3.36
N SER A 68 7.87 -2.33 2.58
CA SER A 68 6.41 -2.14 2.64
C SER A 68 5.66 -3.47 2.48
N MET A 69 6.17 -4.37 1.62
CA MET A 69 5.57 -5.66 1.30
C MET A 69 5.52 -6.61 2.50
N PHE A 70 6.29 -6.34 3.55
CA PHE A 70 6.38 -7.18 4.75
C PHE A 70 5.70 -6.59 5.99
N LEU A 71 5.39 -5.30 5.97
CA LEU A 71 4.71 -4.61 7.08
C LEU A 71 3.20 -4.83 7.03
N HIS A 72 2.55 -4.96 8.19
CA HIS A 72 1.11 -5.20 8.28
C HIS A 72 0.47 -4.35 9.37
N ALA A 73 -0.65 -3.68 9.04
CA ALA A 73 -1.26 -2.68 9.91
C ALA A 73 -1.80 -3.25 11.23
N ASN A 74 -2.42 -4.43 11.16
CA ASN A 74 -3.10 -5.06 12.29
C ASN A 74 -3.30 -6.56 12.05
N LEU A 75 -3.82 -7.25 13.07
CA LEU A 75 -3.96 -8.72 13.08
C LEU A 75 -4.87 -9.22 11.94
N VAL A 76 -5.96 -8.50 11.67
CA VAL A 76 -6.88 -8.81 10.58
C VAL A 76 -6.18 -8.70 9.23
N HIS A 77 -5.39 -7.64 9.04
CA HIS A 77 -4.67 -7.40 7.80
C HIS A 77 -3.67 -8.53 7.49
N ILE A 78 -2.80 -8.91 8.44
CA ILE A 78 -1.87 -10.03 8.21
C ILE A 78 -2.60 -11.35 8.03
N PHE A 79 -3.64 -11.62 8.83
CA PHE A 79 -4.39 -12.87 8.72
C PHE A 79 -4.93 -13.06 7.30
N PHE A 80 -5.57 -12.04 6.72
CA PHE A 80 -6.10 -12.14 5.38
C PHE A 80 -5.03 -12.17 4.29
N ASN A 81 -3.93 -11.44 4.43
CA ASN A 81 -2.82 -11.55 3.47
C ASN A 81 -2.23 -12.97 3.46
N MET A 82 -1.96 -13.55 4.63
CA MET A 82 -1.39 -14.90 4.71
C MET A 82 -2.38 -15.95 4.25
N LEU A 83 -3.67 -15.76 4.52
CA LEU A 83 -4.73 -16.65 4.02
C LEU A 83 -4.82 -16.64 2.49
N PHE A 84 -4.80 -15.47 1.85
CA PHE A 84 -4.82 -15.37 0.39
C PHE A 84 -3.52 -15.93 -0.20
N LEU A 85 -2.37 -15.59 0.38
CA LEU A 85 -1.08 -16.11 -0.03
C LEU A 85 -1.03 -17.65 0.07
N TYR A 86 -1.58 -18.23 1.13
CA TYR A 86 -1.67 -19.68 1.29
C TYR A 86 -2.54 -20.33 0.22
N ASN A 87 -3.77 -19.85 0.02
CA ASN A 87 -4.74 -20.49 -0.85
C ASN A 87 -4.47 -20.29 -2.35
N PHE A 88 -3.94 -19.13 -2.72
CA PHE A 88 -3.65 -18.79 -4.12
C PHE A 88 -2.17 -18.92 -4.48
N GLY A 89 -1.26 -18.67 -3.53
CA GLY A 89 0.18 -18.79 -3.74
C GLY A 89 0.63 -20.22 -3.95
N LYS A 90 0.19 -21.18 -3.11
CA LYS A 90 0.60 -22.58 -3.25
C LYS A 90 0.30 -23.17 -4.65
N PRO A 91 -0.94 -23.04 -5.20
CA PRO A 91 -1.22 -23.56 -6.55
C PRO A 91 -0.40 -22.88 -7.65
N VAL A 92 -0.18 -21.56 -7.55
CA VAL A 92 0.62 -20.81 -8.55
C VAL A 92 2.09 -21.20 -8.47
N GLU A 93 2.66 -21.32 -7.26
CA GLU A 93 4.03 -21.80 -7.06
C GLU A 93 4.20 -23.23 -7.59
N ALA A 94 3.29 -24.15 -7.27
CA ALA A 94 3.33 -25.51 -7.80
C ALA A 94 3.26 -25.53 -9.34
N ALA A 95 2.53 -24.59 -9.94
CA ALA A 95 2.36 -24.49 -11.38
C ALA A 95 3.56 -23.87 -12.12
N MET A 96 4.44 -23.09 -11.48
CA MET A 96 5.56 -22.41 -12.18
C MET A 96 6.94 -22.60 -11.54
N GLY A 97 7.01 -23.20 -10.34
CA GLY A 97 8.22 -23.35 -9.54
C GLY A 97 8.55 -22.11 -8.72
N SER A 98 9.26 -22.32 -7.60
CA SER A 98 9.53 -21.31 -6.57
C SER A 98 10.28 -20.08 -7.08
N SER A 99 11.29 -20.24 -7.94
CA SER A 99 12.08 -19.10 -8.44
C SER A 99 11.24 -18.14 -9.29
N ARG A 100 10.45 -18.68 -10.24
CA ARG A 100 9.57 -17.87 -11.10
C ARG A 100 8.44 -17.25 -10.30
N TYR A 101 7.92 -17.98 -9.32
CA TYR A 101 6.92 -17.48 -8.38
C TYR A 101 7.43 -16.28 -7.57
N LEU A 102 8.65 -16.35 -7.02
CA LEU A 102 9.25 -15.23 -6.27
C LEU A 102 9.47 -14.00 -7.16
N ILE A 103 9.99 -14.20 -8.39
CA ILE A 103 10.15 -13.10 -9.35
C ILE A 103 8.80 -12.45 -9.65
N LEU A 104 7.76 -13.27 -9.91
CA LEU A 104 6.40 -12.77 -10.13
C LEU A 104 5.88 -11.99 -8.91
N TYR A 105 6.09 -12.50 -7.70
CA TYR A 105 5.66 -11.85 -6.46
C TYR A 105 6.30 -10.47 -6.29
N PHE A 106 7.63 -10.37 -6.37
CA PHE A 106 8.34 -9.10 -6.17
C PHE A 106 8.08 -8.09 -7.29
N LEU A 107 8.08 -8.52 -8.56
CA LEU A 107 7.75 -7.61 -9.67
C LEU A 107 6.30 -7.12 -9.59
N SER A 108 5.37 -7.96 -9.15
CA SER A 108 3.97 -7.54 -8.96
C SER A 108 3.83 -6.56 -7.80
N GLY A 109 4.60 -6.73 -6.72
CA GLY A 109 4.69 -5.77 -5.61
C GLY A 109 5.23 -4.41 -6.09
N PHE A 110 6.32 -4.42 -6.84
CA PHE A 110 6.87 -3.20 -7.42
C PHE A 110 5.87 -2.49 -8.35
N LEU A 111 5.22 -3.23 -9.26
CA LEU A 111 4.20 -2.68 -10.15
C LEU A 111 2.99 -2.14 -9.36
N SER A 112 2.64 -2.77 -8.24
CA SER A 112 1.59 -2.29 -7.34
C SER A 112 1.88 -0.88 -6.81
N GLU A 113 3.08 -0.63 -6.32
CA GLU A 113 3.49 0.67 -5.76
C GLU A 113 3.64 1.75 -6.83
N VAL A 114 4.17 1.39 -8.01
CA VAL A 114 4.25 2.28 -9.17
C VAL A 114 2.84 2.70 -9.60
N PHE A 115 1.91 1.76 -9.71
CA PHE A 115 0.51 2.06 -10.04
C PHE A 115 -0.16 2.90 -8.96
N HIS A 116 0.03 2.58 -7.68
CA HIS A 116 -0.54 3.38 -6.61
C HIS A 116 -0.07 4.84 -6.69
N THR A 117 1.22 5.05 -6.91
CA THR A 117 1.80 6.39 -7.12
C THR A 117 1.23 7.07 -8.35
N ALA A 118 1.09 6.35 -9.47
CA ALA A 118 0.54 6.88 -10.71
C ALA A 118 -0.91 7.37 -10.58
N PHE A 119 -1.66 6.93 -9.56
CA PHE A 119 -3.05 7.30 -9.32
C PHE A 119 -3.25 8.37 -8.22
N VAL A 120 -2.17 8.89 -7.64
CA VAL A 120 -2.20 10.01 -6.67
C VAL A 120 -3.02 11.21 -7.17
N PRO A 121 -2.88 11.70 -8.42
CA PRO A 121 -3.72 12.78 -8.93
C PRO A 121 -5.24 12.50 -8.92
N ILE A 122 -5.64 11.24 -9.01
CA ILE A 122 -7.06 10.83 -8.97
C ILE A 122 -7.53 10.70 -7.52
N GLU A 123 -6.73 10.09 -6.65
CA GLU A 123 -7.02 9.92 -5.22
C GLU A 123 -6.98 11.26 -4.46
N GLY A 124 -6.38 12.28 -5.06
CA GLY A 124 -6.12 13.56 -4.45
C GLY A 124 -4.72 13.58 -3.85
N ALA A 125 -4.02 14.70 -4.01
CA ALA A 125 -2.58 14.73 -3.79
C ALA A 125 -2.16 14.56 -2.31
N PHE A 126 -3.08 14.60 -1.35
CA PHE A 126 -2.80 14.17 0.02
C PHE A 126 -2.53 12.66 0.12
N SER A 127 -3.07 11.84 -0.79
CA SER A 127 -2.80 10.40 -0.82
C SER A 127 -1.33 10.10 -1.06
N ALA A 128 -0.58 11.02 -1.68
CA ALA A 128 0.87 10.92 -1.85
C ALA A 128 1.63 10.80 -0.52
N LEU A 129 1.01 11.23 0.58
CA LEU A 129 1.58 11.28 1.92
C LEU A 129 1.12 10.12 2.81
N ILE A 130 0.13 9.35 2.37
CA ILE A 130 -0.45 8.27 3.16
C ILE A 130 0.45 7.04 3.02
N PRO A 131 1.00 6.51 4.12
CA PRO A 131 1.83 5.32 4.05
C PRO A 131 1.01 4.09 3.63
N ALA A 132 1.49 3.40 2.60
CA ALA A 132 0.97 2.11 2.14
C ALA A 132 1.90 0.98 2.61
N LEU A 133 1.31 -0.08 3.16
CA LEU A 133 2.04 -1.25 3.65
C LEU A 133 1.18 -2.49 3.51
N GLY A 134 1.82 -3.65 3.34
CA GLY A 134 1.16 -4.94 3.19
C GLY A 134 1.67 -5.73 2.00
N ALA A 135 1.70 -7.05 2.15
CA ALA A 135 1.98 -8.00 1.07
C ALA A 135 0.89 -8.01 -0.03
N SER A 136 -0.22 -7.32 0.18
CA SER A 136 -1.45 -7.42 -0.61
C SER A 136 -1.26 -7.00 -2.07
N GLY A 137 -0.39 -6.03 -2.37
CA GLY A 137 -0.04 -5.65 -3.74
C GLY A 137 0.59 -6.79 -4.53
N ALA A 138 1.61 -7.44 -3.95
CA ALA A 138 2.27 -8.61 -4.54
C ALA A 138 1.33 -9.82 -4.62
N ILE A 139 0.54 -10.06 -3.58
CA ILE A 139 -0.50 -11.11 -3.57
C ILE A 139 -1.50 -10.86 -4.69
N SER A 140 -1.89 -9.61 -4.96
CA SER A 140 -2.80 -9.27 -6.06
C SER A 140 -2.27 -9.73 -7.41
N GLY A 141 -0.95 -9.65 -7.65
CA GLY A 141 -0.32 -10.24 -8.83
C GLY A 141 -0.40 -11.77 -8.88
N ILE A 142 -0.25 -12.44 -7.73
CA ILE A 142 -0.53 -13.88 -7.64
C ILE A 142 -1.99 -14.19 -7.99
N LEU A 143 -2.95 -13.35 -7.57
CA LEU A 143 -4.36 -13.50 -7.95
C LEU A 143 -4.57 -13.31 -9.46
N GLY A 144 -3.91 -12.33 -10.07
CA GLY A 144 -3.94 -12.11 -11.52
C GLY A 144 -3.40 -13.30 -12.30
N ALA A 145 -2.28 -13.89 -11.85
CA ALA A 145 -1.74 -15.12 -12.42
C ALA A 145 -2.70 -16.32 -12.21
N TYR A 146 -3.26 -16.46 -11.01
CA TYR A 146 -4.21 -17.52 -10.67
C TYR A 146 -5.45 -17.48 -11.58
N LEU A 147 -5.99 -16.29 -11.86
CA LEU A 147 -7.12 -16.10 -12.77
C LEU A 147 -6.88 -16.75 -14.14
N LEU A 148 -5.67 -16.59 -14.69
CA LEU A 148 -5.32 -17.11 -16.01
C LEU A 148 -4.98 -18.61 -16.00
N MET A 149 -4.40 -19.11 -14.91
CA MET A 149 -4.01 -20.52 -14.76
C MET A 149 -5.20 -21.42 -14.39
N PHE A 150 -6.06 -20.97 -13.48
CA PHE A 150 -7.07 -21.78 -12.81
C PHE A 150 -8.48 -21.15 -12.84
N PRO A 151 -9.00 -20.66 -13.99
CA PRO A 151 -10.28 -19.93 -14.06
C PRO A 151 -11.51 -20.78 -13.72
N GLY A 152 -11.40 -22.10 -13.84
CA GLY A 152 -12.49 -23.06 -13.61
C GLY A 152 -12.61 -23.53 -12.15
N THR A 153 -11.61 -23.30 -11.31
CA THR A 153 -11.57 -23.81 -9.95
C THR A 153 -12.74 -23.28 -9.13
N ARG A 154 -13.47 -24.17 -8.46
CA ARG A 154 -14.55 -23.78 -7.55
C ARG A 154 -13.96 -23.36 -6.21
N LEU A 155 -14.20 -22.10 -5.85
CA LEU A 155 -13.84 -21.56 -4.54
C LEU A 155 -15.09 -21.60 -3.66
N ARG A 156 -14.96 -22.15 -2.45
CA ARG A 156 -15.97 -22.03 -1.41
C ARG A 156 -15.70 -20.74 -0.65
N MET A 157 -16.68 -19.86 -0.53
CA MET A 157 -16.54 -18.60 0.19
C MET A 157 -17.53 -18.59 1.35
N CYS A 158 -17.02 -18.45 2.57
CA CYS A 158 -17.84 -18.46 3.79
C CYS A 158 -17.81 -17.10 4.48
N PHE A 159 -18.95 -16.43 4.63
CA PHE A 159 -19.06 -15.15 5.31
C PHE A 159 -19.83 -15.33 6.60
N LEU A 160 -19.39 -14.68 7.68
CA LEU A 160 -20.16 -14.62 8.91
C LEU A 160 -21.21 -13.51 8.73
N TYR A 161 -22.48 -13.88 8.60
CA TYR A 161 -23.60 -12.94 8.58
C TYR A 161 -24.40 -13.13 9.86
N PHE A 162 -24.38 -12.13 10.75
CA PHE A 162 -25.08 -12.17 12.03
C PHE A 162 -24.83 -13.48 12.82
N PHE A 163 -23.55 -13.84 12.98
CA PHE A 163 -23.09 -15.10 13.61
C PHE A 163 -23.40 -16.42 12.86
N PHE A 164 -24.12 -16.39 11.75
CA PHE A 164 -24.34 -17.56 10.90
C PHE A 164 -23.33 -17.63 9.74
N PRO A 165 -22.62 -18.76 9.55
CA PRO A 165 -21.71 -18.93 8.42
C PRO A 165 -22.51 -19.20 7.13
N LEU A 166 -22.59 -18.20 6.25
CA LEU A 166 -23.11 -18.33 4.89
C LEU A 166 -21.99 -18.73 3.93
N CYS A 167 -22.04 -19.96 3.42
CA CYS A 167 -21.09 -20.44 2.44
C CYS A 167 -21.73 -20.59 1.06
N PHE A 168 -21.14 -19.98 0.04
CA PHE A 168 -21.49 -20.24 -1.36
C PHE A 168 -20.27 -20.68 -2.15
N THR A 169 -20.49 -21.40 -3.25
CA THR A 169 -19.41 -21.81 -4.15
C THR A 169 -19.53 -21.05 -5.47
N MET A 170 -18.42 -20.52 -5.96
CA MET A 170 -18.36 -19.86 -7.25
C MET A 170 -17.05 -20.17 -7.96
N ARG A 171 -17.01 -19.99 -9.28
CA ARG A 171 -15.77 -20.13 -10.05
C ARG A 171 -14.79 -19.03 -9.66
N SER A 172 -13.52 -19.38 -9.55
CA SER A 172 -12.42 -18.45 -9.27
C SER A 172 -12.40 -17.27 -10.24
N ALA A 173 -12.67 -17.49 -11.52
CA ALA A 173 -12.76 -16.41 -12.50
C ALA A 173 -13.82 -15.38 -12.12
N ALA A 174 -15.04 -15.81 -11.76
CA ALA A 174 -16.11 -14.89 -11.37
C ALA A 174 -15.72 -14.10 -10.11
N TYR A 175 -15.16 -14.79 -9.10
CA TYR A 175 -14.71 -14.16 -7.87
C TYR A 175 -13.61 -13.11 -8.10
N LEU A 176 -12.56 -13.47 -8.82
CA LEU A 176 -11.39 -12.60 -9.02
C LEU A 176 -11.70 -11.41 -9.92
N ILE A 177 -12.56 -11.58 -10.93
CA ILE A 177 -13.03 -10.47 -11.76
C ILE A 177 -13.89 -9.52 -10.93
N PHE A 178 -14.81 -10.06 -10.12
CA PHE A 178 -15.63 -9.25 -9.21
C PHE A 178 -14.76 -8.48 -8.22
N TRP A 179 -13.80 -9.15 -7.58
CA TRP A 179 -12.90 -8.52 -6.62
C TRP A 179 -12.06 -7.42 -7.28
N PHE A 180 -11.52 -7.66 -8.48
CA PHE A 180 -10.77 -6.67 -9.24
C PHE A 180 -11.63 -5.47 -9.64
N ALA A 181 -12.86 -5.70 -10.10
CA ALA A 181 -13.82 -4.64 -10.39
C ALA A 181 -14.11 -3.78 -9.15
N LEU A 182 -14.24 -4.41 -7.97
CA LEU A 182 -14.45 -3.71 -6.71
C LEU A 182 -13.25 -2.83 -6.33
N GLN A 183 -12.00 -3.29 -6.54
CA GLN A 183 -10.81 -2.45 -6.30
C GLN A 183 -10.85 -1.16 -7.13
N ILE A 184 -11.19 -1.29 -8.41
CA ILE A 184 -11.28 -0.17 -9.34
C ILE A 184 -12.40 0.79 -8.91
N PHE A 185 -13.59 0.25 -8.62
CA PHE A 185 -14.73 1.05 -8.19
C PHE A 185 -14.43 1.83 -6.90
N GLN A 186 -13.90 1.18 -5.88
CA GLN A 186 -13.51 1.83 -4.62
C GLN A 186 -12.46 2.92 -4.82
N GLY A 187 -11.49 2.69 -5.71
CA GLY A 187 -10.46 3.67 -6.05
C GLY A 187 -11.05 4.95 -6.62
N TYR A 188 -11.95 4.84 -7.60
CA TYR A 188 -12.59 6.02 -8.21
C TYR A 188 -13.64 6.70 -7.32
N MET A 189 -14.25 5.98 -6.38
CA MET A 189 -15.17 6.57 -5.41
C MET A 189 -14.44 7.30 -4.27
N GLY A 190 -13.11 7.13 -4.14
CA GLY A 190 -12.35 7.60 -2.98
C GLY A 190 -12.71 6.87 -1.68
N GLU A 191 -13.46 5.77 -1.77
CA GLU A 191 -13.90 4.95 -0.64
C GLU A 191 -12.88 3.83 -0.36
N SER A 192 -11.64 4.24 -0.10
CA SER A 192 -10.53 3.30 0.07
C SER A 192 -10.43 2.73 1.49
N ALA A 193 -11.14 3.29 2.47
CA ALA A 193 -11.13 2.87 3.88
C ALA A 193 -9.71 2.62 4.47
N GLY A 194 -8.70 3.37 3.98
CA GLY A 194 -7.30 3.20 4.38
C GLY A 194 -6.56 2.05 3.67
N VAL A 195 -7.11 1.51 2.58
CA VAL A 195 -6.55 0.43 1.76
C VAL A 195 -6.09 0.99 0.41
N ALA A 196 -4.86 0.69 -0.01
CA ALA A 196 -4.33 1.14 -1.29
C ALA A 196 -4.92 0.34 -2.48
N VAL A 197 -6.19 0.59 -2.82
CA VAL A 197 -6.95 -0.20 -3.81
C VAL A 197 -6.39 -0.10 -5.24
N PHE A 198 -5.81 1.03 -5.64
CA PHE A 198 -5.09 1.13 -6.93
C PHE A 198 -3.76 0.37 -6.92
N ALA A 199 -3.14 0.19 -5.74
CA ALA A 199 -2.01 -0.73 -5.60
C ALA A 199 -2.45 -2.16 -5.92
N HIS A 200 -3.57 -2.61 -5.36
CA HIS A 200 -4.12 -3.94 -5.66
C HIS A 200 -4.43 -4.13 -7.15
N ALA A 201 -5.05 -3.11 -7.77
CA ALA A 201 -5.34 -3.15 -9.19
C ALA A 201 -4.05 -3.25 -10.04
N GLY A 202 -3.02 -2.46 -9.72
CA GLY A 202 -1.72 -2.52 -10.37
C GLY A 202 -1.02 -3.85 -10.22
N GLY A 203 -1.01 -4.41 -9.00
CA GLY A 203 -0.46 -5.74 -8.74
C GLY A 203 -1.18 -6.82 -9.56
N PHE A 204 -2.52 -6.80 -9.59
CA PHE A 204 -3.33 -7.73 -10.37
C PHE A 204 -3.05 -7.67 -11.87
N ILE A 205 -2.99 -6.46 -12.43
CA ILE A 205 -2.63 -6.24 -13.85
C ILE A 205 -1.21 -6.72 -14.12
N GLY A 206 -0.26 -6.41 -13.22
CA GLY A 206 1.11 -6.87 -13.30
C GLY A 206 1.20 -8.40 -13.36
N GLY A 207 0.47 -9.09 -12.49
CA GLY A 207 0.38 -10.55 -12.50
C GLY A 207 -0.17 -11.12 -13.82
N VAL A 208 -1.25 -10.54 -14.34
CA VAL A 208 -1.84 -10.91 -15.65
C VAL A 208 -0.84 -10.70 -16.79
N ALA A 209 -0.14 -9.57 -16.79
CA ALA A 209 0.78 -9.17 -17.85
C ALA A 209 2.11 -9.93 -17.83
N LEU A 210 2.64 -10.25 -16.64
CA LEU A 210 3.92 -10.93 -16.46
C LEU A 210 3.81 -12.46 -16.62
N LEU A 211 2.64 -13.04 -16.40
CA LEU A 211 2.44 -14.50 -16.44
C LEU A 211 2.98 -15.19 -17.72
N PRO A 212 2.74 -14.66 -18.94
CA PRO A 212 3.19 -15.30 -20.18
C PRO A 212 4.72 -15.45 -20.27
N LEU A 213 5.49 -14.66 -19.52
CA LEU A 213 6.95 -14.76 -19.46
C LEU A 213 7.44 -15.99 -18.69
N PHE A 214 6.59 -16.55 -17.82
CA PHE A 214 6.97 -17.62 -16.90
C PHE A 214 6.32 -18.97 -17.19
N VAL A 215 5.19 -18.98 -17.91
CA VAL A 215 4.41 -20.18 -18.21
C VAL A 215 4.02 -20.21 -19.69
N SER A 216 4.42 -21.29 -20.38
CA SER A 216 4.12 -21.49 -21.80
C SER A 216 2.62 -21.72 -22.05
N GLU A 217 2.17 -21.40 -23.27
CA GLU A 217 0.76 -21.57 -23.66
C GLU A 217 0.26 -23.01 -23.49
N GLY A 218 1.06 -24.00 -23.89
CA GLY A 218 0.71 -25.42 -23.73
C GLY A 218 0.51 -25.81 -22.26
N ARG A 219 1.36 -25.29 -21.36
CA ARG A 219 1.22 -25.51 -19.92
C ARG A 219 -0.02 -24.81 -19.36
N LEU A 220 -0.33 -23.59 -19.81
CA LEU A 220 -1.55 -22.89 -19.44
C LEU A 220 -2.82 -23.65 -19.89
N GLN A 221 -2.83 -24.20 -21.10
CA GLN A 221 -3.95 -25.00 -21.60
C GLN A 221 -4.18 -26.24 -20.73
N LEU A 222 -3.10 -26.93 -20.34
CA LEU A 222 -3.15 -28.09 -19.43
C LEU A 222 -3.74 -27.72 -18.06
N LEU A 223 -3.26 -26.64 -17.44
CA LEU A 223 -3.75 -26.16 -16.14
C LEU A 223 -5.24 -25.77 -16.20
N ARG A 224 -5.66 -25.08 -17.26
CA ARG A 224 -7.06 -24.71 -17.50
C ARG A 224 -7.96 -25.94 -17.70
N ALA A 225 -7.47 -26.96 -18.42
CA ALA A 225 -8.18 -28.20 -18.64
C ALA A 225 -8.32 -29.03 -17.35
N TYR A 226 -7.31 -29.00 -16.48
CA TYR A 226 -7.34 -29.65 -15.17
C TYR A 226 -8.29 -28.94 -14.19
N SER A 227 -8.22 -27.61 -14.09
CA SER A 227 -9.09 -26.82 -13.20
C SER A 227 -10.58 -26.88 -13.58
N SER A 228 -10.90 -27.23 -14.82
CA SER A 228 -12.27 -27.34 -15.35
C SER A 228 -12.83 -28.76 -15.34
N MET A 229 -12.11 -29.72 -14.75
CA MET A 229 -12.30 -31.18 -14.91
C MET A 229 -13.46 -31.77 -14.07
N SER A 230 -14.59 -31.08 -13.96
CA SER A 230 -15.73 -31.57 -13.15
C SER A 230 -16.78 -32.39 -13.92
N SER A 231 -16.64 -32.64 -15.22
CA SER A 231 -17.48 -33.66 -15.91
C SER A 231 -16.83 -34.17 -17.21
N PHE A 232 -16.79 -35.50 -17.36
CA PHE A 232 -16.24 -36.21 -18.51
C PHE A 232 -17.06 -36.01 -19.79
N PHE A 233 -18.38 -35.91 -19.68
CA PHE A 233 -19.30 -35.80 -20.83
C PHE A 233 -19.28 -34.43 -21.53
N TYR A 234 -19.01 -33.34 -20.81
CA TYR A 234 -18.99 -31.98 -21.39
C TYR A 234 -17.68 -31.69 -22.16
N ARG A 235 -16.64 -32.51 -21.94
CA ARG A 235 -15.30 -32.41 -22.56
C ARG A 235 -15.26 -32.78 -24.04
N VAL A 236 -16.07 -33.74 -24.46
CA VAL A 236 -15.93 -34.34 -25.80
C VAL A 236 -16.43 -33.41 -26.91
N PHE A 237 -17.37 -32.50 -26.60
CA PHE A 237 -18.09 -31.78 -27.65
C PHE A 237 -18.05 -30.25 -27.59
N PHE A 238 -17.80 -29.59 -26.44
CA PHE A 238 -18.19 -28.16 -26.32
C PHE A 238 -17.26 -27.20 -25.55
N PHE A 239 -16.13 -27.61 -24.94
CA PHE A 239 -15.40 -26.71 -24.02
C PHE A 239 -14.02 -26.23 -24.53
N LYS A 240 -13.82 -24.91 -24.62
CA LYS A 240 -12.49 -24.29 -24.71
C LYS A 240 -11.97 -24.03 -23.28
N PRO A 241 -10.89 -24.69 -22.83
CA PRO A 241 -10.36 -24.48 -21.48
C PRO A 241 -9.85 -23.04 -21.31
N GLY A 242 -10.36 -22.33 -20.29
CA GLY A 242 -9.94 -20.95 -19.97
C GLY A 242 -11.09 -20.02 -19.59
N LEU A 243 -10.83 -18.72 -19.63
CA LEU A 243 -11.83 -17.68 -19.42
C LEU A 243 -12.90 -17.72 -20.52
N SER A 244 -14.16 -17.53 -20.13
CA SER A 244 -15.27 -17.38 -21.07
C SER A 244 -15.12 -16.08 -21.88
N ALA A 245 -15.75 -16.00 -23.07
CA ALA A 245 -15.72 -14.78 -23.87
C ALA A 245 -16.26 -13.55 -23.09
N PRO A 246 -17.39 -13.64 -22.36
CA PRO A 246 -17.86 -12.55 -21.50
C PRO A 246 -16.83 -12.14 -20.44
N SER A 247 -16.20 -13.10 -19.76
CA SER A 247 -15.17 -12.79 -18.75
C SER A 247 -13.96 -12.05 -19.36
N LYS A 248 -13.52 -12.43 -20.57
CA LYS A 248 -12.43 -11.74 -21.27
C LYS A 248 -12.81 -10.30 -21.61
N ILE A 249 -14.04 -10.07 -22.09
CA ILE A 249 -14.54 -8.72 -22.42
C ILE A 249 -14.57 -7.87 -21.15
N VAL A 250 -15.14 -8.39 -20.06
CA VAL A 250 -15.21 -7.65 -18.78
C VAL A 250 -13.81 -7.30 -18.27
N ILE A 251 -12.86 -8.25 -18.25
CA ILE A 251 -11.48 -7.97 -17.84
C ILE A 251 -10.83 -6.92 -18.74
N ALA A 252 -10.98 -7.03 -20.05
CA ALA A 252 -10.41 -6.06 -20.99
C ALA A 252 -10.98 -4.65 -20.77
N LEU A 253 -12.28 -4.52 -20.51
CA LEU A 253 -12.92 -3.26 -20.17
C LEU A 253 -12.39 -2.70 -18.85
N LEU A 254 -12.28 -3.52 -17.81
CA LEU A 254 -11.74 -3.10 -16.50
C LEU A 254 -10.28 -2.64 -16.61
N ILE A 255 -9.43 -3.37 -17.34
CA ILE A 255 -8.05 -2.96 -17.63
C ILE A 255 -8.03 -1.66 -18.44
N GLY A 256 -8.94 -1.51 -19.42
CA GLY A 256 -9.10 -0.28 -20.20
C GLY A 256 -9.48 0.93 -19.33
N ILE A 257 -10.37 0.76 -18.35
CA ILE A 257 -10.74 1.80 -17.38
C ILE A 257 -9.52 2.22 -16.56
N VAL A 258 -8.76 1.26 -16.03
CA VAL A 258 -7.53 1.56 -15.28
C VAL A 258 -6.51 2.27 -16.17
N ALA A 259 -6.29 1.80 -17.41
CA ALA A 259 -5.37 2.44 -18.34
C ALA A 259 -5.79 3.89 -18.66
N ALA A 260 -7.08 4.13 -18.89
CA ALA A 260 -7.61 5.47 -19.10
C ALA A 260 -7.42 6.38 -17.87
N GLY A 261 -7.63 5.85 -16.66
CA GLY A 261 -7.32 6.52 -15.40
C GLY A 261 -5.85 6.90 -15.28
N ALA A 262 -4.95 5.96 -15.56
CA ALA A 262 -3.50 6.20 -15.50
C ALA A 262 -3.08 7.31 -16.48
N VAL A 263 -3.62 7.30 -17.70
CA VAL A 263 -3.39 8.37 -18.69
C VAL A 263 -3.94 9.71 -18.21
N TYR A 264 -5.18 9.75 -17.73
CA TYR A 264 -5.78 10.97 -17.17
C TYR A 264 -4.92 11.53 -16.03
N SER A 265 -4.50 10.66 -15.12
CA SER A 265 -3.68 10.99 -13.97
C SER A 265 -2.31 11.55 -14.39
N ALA A 266 -1.64 10.93 -15.36
CA ALA A 266 -0.38 11.44 -15.90
C ALA A 266 -0.52 12.83 -16.55
N VAL A 267 -1.64 13.09 -17.24
CA VAL A 267 -1.91 14.40 -17.86
C VAL A 267 -2.24 15.47 -16.81
N TYR A 268 -2.88 15.10 -15.70
CA TYR A 268 -3.29 16.03 -14.64
C TYR A 268 -2.24 16.22 -13.54
N ALA A 269 -1.28 15.31 -13.38
CA ALA A 269 -0.21 15.39 -12.38
C ALA A 269 0.58 16.72 -12.44
N GLY A 270 0.74 17.30 -13.64
CA GLY A 270 1.44 18.57 -13.84
C GLY A 270 0.57 19.83 -13.67
N LYS A 271 -0.74 19.68 -13.43
CA LYS A 271 -1.71 20.81 -13.36
C LYS A 271 -2.22 21.08 -11.95
N THR A 272 -1.97 20.19 -11.00
CA THR A 272 -2.23 20.43 -9.59
C THR A 272 -1.22 21.48 -9.14
N GLY A 273 -1.63 22.74 -8.95
CA GLY A 273 -0.80 23.82 -8.39
C GLY A 273 -0.43 23.60 -6.92
N GLU A 274 -0.20 22.34 -6.55
CA GLU A 274 0.14 21.88 -5.23
C GLU A 274 1.64 21.68 -5.14
N ILE A 275 2.22 22.24 -4.08
CA ILE A 275 3.66 22.17 -3.85
C ILE A 275 3.88 21.12 -2.76
N SER A 276 4.59 20.04 -3.09
CA SER A 276 5.06 19.06 -2.11
C SER A 276 6.56 19.27 -1.88
N LYS A 277 6.95 19.36 -0.61
CA LYS A 277 8.34 19.54 -0.17
C LYS A 277 8.69 18.48 0.85
N ILE A 278 9.84 17.85 0.67
CA ILE A 278 10.39 16.89 1.63
C ILE A 278 11.47 17.60 2.44
N LEU A 279 11.37 17.53 3.76
CA LEU A 279 12.29 18.15 4.69
C LEU A 279 12.86 17.11 5.64
N ASN A 280 14.17 17.14 5.84
CA ASN A 280 14.85 16.27 6.80
C ASN A 280 14.96 17.00 8.13
N PHE A 281 14.34 16.45 9.17
CA PHE A 281 14.45 16.93 10.54
C PHE A 281 15.45 16.05 11.29
N SER A 282 16.31 16.69 12.08
CA SER A 282 17.17 16.03 13.06
C SER A 282 16.93 16.72 14.40
N VAL A 283 16.56 15.96 15.42
CA VAL A 283 16.21 16.46 16.74
C VAL A 283 17.08 15.79 17.78
N GLU A 284 17.74 16.61 18.58
CA GLU A 284 18.54 16.18 19.72
C GLU A 284 17.88 16.70 21.02
N SER A 285 17.59 15.80 21.96
CA SER A 285 16.98 16.15 23.25
C SER A 285 17.32 15.12 24.31
N GLU A 286 17.95 15.53 25.41
CA GLU A 286 18.20 14.68 26.59
C GLU A 286 18.79 13.28 26.28
N GLY A 287 19.77 13.22 25.36
CA GLY A 287 20.41 11.96 24.94
C GLY A 287 19.66 11.18 23.85
N LEU A 288 18.50 11.66 23.41
CA LEU A 288 17.81 11.20 22.21
C LEU A 288 18.37 11.94 20.99
N ASN A 289 18.69 11.21 19.93
CA ASN A 289 19.03 11.75 18.63
C ASN A 289 18.18 11.03 17.58
N GLU A 290 17.16 11.70 17.07
CA GLU A 290 16.22 11.15 16.10
C GLU A 290 16.21 12.01 14.84
N SER A 291 16.21 11.37 13.68
CA SER A 291 16.10 12.05 12.39
C SER A 291 15.03 11.40 11.53
N GLU A 292 14.18 12.22 10.90
CA GLU A 292 13.12 11.76 10.02
C GLU A 292 12.92 12.72 8.84
N SER A 293 12.66 12.16 7.66
CA SER A 293 12.24 12.93 6.49
C SER A 293 10.71 13.07 6.51
N ILE A 294 10.22 14.30 6.65
CA ILE A 294 8.79 14.59 6.60
C ILE A 294 8.42 15.19 5.25
N ASN A 295 7.20 14.93 4.79
CA ASN A 295 6.67 15.57 3.60
C ASN A 295 5.56 16.57 3.97
N ILE A 296 5.68 17.77 3.42
CA ILE A 296 4.79 18.90 3.60
C ILE A 296 4.18 19.25 2.25
N GLN A 297 2.85 19.38 2.23
CA GLN A 297 2.09 19.77 1.06
C GLN A 297 1.38 21.10 1.30
N LEU A 298 1.54 22.02 0.35
CA LEU A 298 0.84 23.29 0.31
C LEU A 298 -0.20 23.26 -0.81
N GLN A 299 -1.47 23.41 -0.42
CA GLN A 299 -2.62 23.53 -1.33
C GLN A 299 -3.30 24.88 -1.04
N GLY A 300 -3.04 25.87 -1.88
CA GLY A 300 -3.42 27.27 -1.59
C GLY A 300 -2.70 27.77 -0.32
N ASN A 301 -3.44 28.19 0.70
CA ASN A 301 -2.90 28.61 2.00
C ASN A 301 -2.99 27.51 3.09
N ARG A 302 -3.33 26.27 2.73
CA ARG A 302 -3.47 25.16 3.69
C ARG A 302 -2.27 24.23 3.60
N ILE A 303 -1.65 23.99 4.75
CA ILE A 303 -0.56 23.03 4.90
C ILE A 303 -1.13 21.70 5.37
N ARG A 304 -0.71 20.63 4.70
CA ARG A 304 -0.87 19.25 5.17
C ARG A 304 0.52 18.66 5.40
N ILE A 305 0.67 17.89 6.47
CA ILE A 305 1.93 17.24 6.83
C ILE A 305 1.64 15.74 6.91
N ALA A 306 2.52 14.93 6.33
CA ALA A 306 2.46 13.48 6.45
C ALA A 306 2.53 13.03 7.92
N PRO A 307 2.00 11.84 8.27
CA PRO A 307 2.24 11.26 9.59
C PRO A 307 3.73 11.21 9.92
N ILE A 308 4.09 11.55 11.16
CA ILE A 308 5.47 11.59 11.65
C ILE A 308 5.64 10.50 12.70
N ALA A 309 6.64 9.66 12.53
CA ALA A 309 6.87 8.48 13.36
C ALA A 309 7.78 8.74 14.56
N SER A 310 8.80 9.59 14.41
CA SER A 310 9.66 10.04 15.52
C SER A 310 8.87 10.97 16.43
N ASP A 311 8.84 10.64 17.72
CA ASP A 311 8.20 11.46 18.73
C ASP A 311 8.85 12.84 18.82
N SER A 312 10.19 12.88 18.80
CA SER A 312 10.96 14.11 18.93
C SER A 312 10.73 15.04 17.73
N VAL A 313 10.76 14.48 16.51
CA VAL A 313 10.46 15.23 15.28
C VAL A 313 9.01 15.70 15.28
N ARG A 314 8.07 14.83 15.67
CA ARG A 314 6.64 15.15 15.74
C ARG A 314 6.35 16.30 16.70
N VAL A 315 7.01 16.33 17.86
CA VAL A 315 6.94 17.44 18.81
C VAL A 315 7.43 18.73 18.15
N VAL A 316 8.65 18.75 17.60
CA VAL A 316 9.25 19.93 16.97
C VAL A 316 8.36 20.48 15.84
N VAL A 317 7.89 19.61 14.96
CA VAL A 317 7.03 19.99 13.82
C VAL A 317 5.70 20.55 14.30
N ASN A 318 5.07 19.93 15.31
CA ASN A 318 3.84 20.45 15.91
C ASN A 318 4.06 21.84 16.53
N ARG A 319 5.21 22.10 17.15
CA ARG A 319 5.55 23.42 17.72
C ARG A 319 5.81 24.46 16.64
N LEU A 320 6.58 24.14 15.60
CA LEU A 320 6.79 25.02 14.46
C LEU A 320 5.48 25.36 13.76
N ARG A 321 4.59 24.37 13.61
CA ARG A 321 3.25 24.57 13.03
C ARG A 321 2.41 25.50 13.90
N ALA A 322 2.36 25.24 15.22
CA ALA A 322 1.62 26.07 16.16
C ALA A 322 2.18 27.51 16.25
N ALA A 323 3.48 27.69 16.01
CA ALA A 323 4.13 29.00 15.95
C ALA A 323 4.01 29.72 14.59
N GLY A 324 3.35 29.12 13.60
CA GLY A 324 3.25 29.68 12.24
C GLY A 324 4.59 29.75 11.50
N LEU A 325 5.51 28.82 11.78
CA LEU A 325 6.87 28.80 11.23
C LEU A 325 7.11 27.70 10.21
N ILE A 326 6.14 26.80 9.98
CA ILE A 326 6.19 25.85 8.86
C ILE A 326 5.88 26.56 7.53
N TYR A 327 4.96 27.53 7.57
CA TYR A 327 4.62 28.40 6.44
C TYR A 327 4.51 29.83 6.94
N SER A 328 5.26 30.74 6.32
CA SER A 328 5.28 32.15 6.65
C SER A 328 5.23 32.99 5.37
N TRP A 329 4.11 33.68 5.17
CA TRP A 329 3.92 34.58 4.04
C TRP A 329 4.91 35.76 4.05
N GLU A 330 5.23 36.27 5.24
CA GLU A 330 6.09 37.44 5.47
C GLU A 330 7.56 37.16 5.16
N ASN A 331 8.01 35.93 5.40
CA ASN A 331 9.41 35.52 5.27
C ASN A 331 9.75 34.89 3.91
N ARG A 332 8.86 34.99 2.91
CA ARG A 332 9.07 34.39 1.59
C ARG A 332 10.39 34.81 0.93
N GLY A 333 11.13 33.80 0.47
CA GLY A 333 12.45 33.95 -0.15
C GLY A 333 13.54 34.49 0.79
N LYS A 334 13.32 34.46 2.11
CA LYS A 334 14.22 35.07 3.10
C LYS A 334 14.62 34.08 4.19
N THR A 335 15.77 34.35 4.81
CA THR A 335 16.16 33.78 6.08
C THR A 335 15.73 34.69 7.22
N ALA A 336 14.98 34.15 8.17
CA ALA A 336 14.51 34.86 9.36
C ALA A 336 15.21 34.33 10.61
N ILE A 337 15.71 35.26 11.44
CA ILE A 337 16.17 34.95 12.79
C ILE A 337 14.97 35.10 13.71
N ILE A 338 14.54 33.99 14.29
CA ILE A 338 13.41 33.92 15.21
C ILE A 338 13.98 33.82 16.62
N ASP A 339 13.72 34.82 17.44
CA ASP A 339 13.93 34.76 18.90
C ASP A 339 12.68 35.33 19.57
N ARG A 340 11.72 34.45 19.86
CA ARG A 340 10.43 34.86 20.44
C ARG A 340 9.80 33.79 21.32
N GLN A 341 9.02 34.27 22.28
CA GLN A 341 8.06 33.48 23.01
C GLN A 341 6.68 33.61 22.35
N THR A 342 6.00 32.50 22.10
CA THR A 342 4.64 32.47 21.56
C THR A 342 3.79 31.45 22.31
N THR A 343 2.46 31.60 22.23
CA THR A 343 1.52 30.60 22.72
C THR A 343 0.87 29.94 21.52
N GLY A 344 1.12 28.64 21.34
CA GLY A 344 0.50 27.83 20.30
C GLY A 344 -0.53 26.88 20.89
N THR A 345 -1.43 26.34 20.07
CA THR A 345 -2.35 25.26 20.50
C THR A 345 -1.92 23.94 19.88
N VAL A 346 -1.88 22.88 20.69
CA VAL A 346 -1.71 21.50 20.22
C VAL A 346 -2.84 20.66 20.81
N ASN A 347 -3.67 20.07 19.96
CA ASN A 347 -4.90 19.36 20.36
C ASN A 347 -5.81 20.20 21.29
N ASN A 348 -6.01 21.49 20.95
CA ASN A 348 -6.76 22.48 21.73
C ASN A 348 -6.18 22.84 23.12
N ILE A 349 -4.98 22.35 23.44
CA ILE A 349 -4.28 22.71 24.67
C ILE A 349 -3.29 23.85 24.37
N PRO A 350 -3.36 25.00 25.08
CA PRO A 350 -2.41 26.08 24.92
C PRO A 350 -1.05 25.67 25.49
N VAL A 351 0.00 25.82 24.70
CA VAL A 351 1.38 25.52 25.07
C VAL A 351 2.24 26.76 24.83
N ARG A 352 3.00 27.17 25.85
CA ARG A 352 4.01 28.21 25.71
C ARG A 352 5.25 27.64 25.05
N ILE A 353 5.65 28.28 23.96
CA ILE A 353 6.77 27.85 23.11
C ILE A 353 7.79 28.98 23.06
N TYR A 354 9.02 28.65 23.42
CA TYR A 354 10.20 29.51 23.30
C TYR A 354 11.02 29.00 22.11
N ILE A 355 11.24 29.86 21.12
CA ILE A 355 11.95 29.49 19.88
C ILE A 355 13.10 30.46 19.67
N ARG A 356 14.31 29.90 19.55
CA ARG A 356 15.50 30.61 19.07
C ARG A 356 16.07 29.84 17.88
N ALA A 357 15.80 30.28 16.66
CA ALA A 357 16.20 29.57 15.45
C ALA A 357 16.52 30.51 14.29
N SER A 358 17.39 30.07 13.39
CA SER A 358 17.58 30.66 12.06
C SER A 358 16.90 29.77 11.04
N LEU A 359 15.87 30.28 10.36
CA LEU A 359 15.03 29.52 9.42
C LEU A 359 15.04 30.19 8.05
N SER A 360 15.30 29.44 6.99
CA SER A 360 15.16 29.86 5.60
C SER A 360 13.81 29.42 5.03
N PHE A 361 13.16 30.28 4.27
CA PHE A 361 11.88 30.01 3.61
C PHE A 361 12.01 30.16 2.10
N ASP A 362 11.34 29.30 1.36
CA ASP A 362 11.30 29.40 -0.11
C ASP A 362 10.36 30.51 -0.60
N GLU A 363 10.30 30.68 -1.92
CA GLU A 363 9.44 31.66 -2.61
C GLU A 363 7.94 31.44 -2.34
N ASN A 364 7.55 30.23 -1.92
CA ASN A 364 6.18 29.92 -1.53
C ASN A 364 5.93 30.13 -0.05
N GLY A 365 6.98 30.33 0.76
CA GLY A 365 6.91 30.64 2.18
C GLY A 365 6.96 29.40 3.05
N ILE A 366 7.26 28.24 2.47
CA ILE A 366 7.47 27.01 3.20
C ILE A 366 8.91 27.01 3.73
N ILE A 367 9.08 26.58 4.98
CA ILE A 367 10.40 26.36 5.56
C ILE A 367 11.23 25.42 4.67
N GLU A 368 12.48 25.80 4.41
CA GLU A 368 13.40 25.09 3.52
C GLU A 368 14.55 24.44 4.27
N SER A 369 15.15 25.19 5.19
CA SER A 369 16.27 24.75 6.01
C SER A 369 16.35 25.63 7.25
N GLY A 370 17.08 25.20 8.25
CA GLY A 370 17.29 25.99 9.45
C GLY A 370 17.77 25.15 10.61
N GLY A 371 18.11 25.83 11.70
CA GLY A 371 18.57 25.21 12.92
C GLY A 371 18.36 26.12 14.12
N GLY A 372 18.17 25.53 15.29
CA GLY A 372 17.96 26.28 16.52
C GLY A 372 17.45 25.43 17.66
N TYR A 373 17.00 26.13 18.69
CA TYR A 373 16.49 25.56 19.93
C TYR A 373 15.00 25.88 20.06
N ILE A 374 14.22 24.87 20.44
CA ILE A 374 12.81 25.01 20.78
C ILE A 374 12.63 24.41 22.17
N SER A 375 12.07 25.18 23.08
CA SER A 375 11.70 24.74 24.42
C SER A 375 10.21 25.02 24.66
N THR A 376 9.56 24.14 25.41
CA THR A 376 8.16 24.29 25.78
C THR A 376 7.98 23.98 27.26
N GLU A 377 7.09 24.72 27.92
CA GLU A 377 6.66 24.35 29.27
C GLU A 377 5.88 23.02 29.20
N VAL A 378 6.38 22.00 29.90
CA VAL A 378 5.68 20.73 30.05
C VAL A 378 4.47 20.95 30.93
N LEU A 379 3.28 20.83 30.37
CA LEU A 379 2.05 20.80 31.15
C LEU A 379 2.03 19.49 31.94
N ARG A 380 2.25 19.58 33.25
CA ARG A 380 1.92 18.48 34.16
C ARG A 380 0.40 18.47 34.28
N CYS A 381 -0.21 17.35 33.90
CA CYS A 381 -1.57 17.05 34.34
C CYS A 381 -1.43 16.54 35.78
N ASP A 382 -1.94 17.30 36.74
CA ASP A 382 -2.13 16.85 38.12
C ASP A 382 -3.34 15.91 38.22
#